data_AF-A0A0L0NJQ0-F1
#
_entry.id   AF-A0A0L0NJQ0-F1
#
_cell.length_a   1.000
_cell.length_b   1.000
_cell.length_c   1.000
_cell.angle_alpha   90.00
_cell.angle_beta   90.00
_cell.angle_gamma   90.00
#
_symmetry.space_group_name_H-M   'P 1'
#
loop_
_entity.id
_entity.type
_entity.pdbx_description
1 polymer ?
#
loop_
_entity_poly.entity_id
_entity_poly.type
_entity_poly.pdbx_seq_one_letter_code
_entity_poly.pdbx_strand_id
1 'polypeptide(L)'
;LRESRPAAPPNHLRTRRRRIATASLQLTCRCSRCRYVSDSPMLAPINPVPPLYAALRSVPSETRIMHTGASSPILTSPVASRQLTPPQAYNSVFNQDPNPPRLIGNFPLLPLRTKTRGPAYTLPAPAPPLPAAESPDPDSESYDILDEVLALFRANTFFRNFEIQGPADRLLVYGIWFLSDCLQKIKPTAGLRDAQKDVMNLALDLNFAIPGDPGFPLNQMYEPPRDRQDAEQLKQYMAQVRQELATRLLARVYADDETKPSKWWLSFTKRRFMGKAL
;
A
#
# COMPACT_ATOMS: atom_id res chain seq x y z
N LEU A 1 63.19 51.28 10.89
CA LEU A 1 62.34 52.03 9.93
C LEU A 1 60.91 52.01 10.46
N ARG A 2 60.24 53.17 10.36
CA ARG A 2 58.89 53.57 10.86
C ARG A 2 57.85 52.43 10.97
N GLU A 3 57.16 52.25 12.10
CA GLU A 3 55.90 52.93 12.54
C GLU A 3 54.70 52.56 11.62
N SER A 4 53.47 52.29 12.09
CA SER A 4 52.77 52.82 13.29
C SER A 4 51.60 51.94 13.81
N ARG A 5 51.43 51.90 15.14
CA ARG A 5 50.14 51.70 15.90
C ARG A 5 49.49 53.10 16.14
N PRO A 6 48.33 53.32 16.83
CA PRO A 6 47.43 52.46 17.65
C PRO A 6 45.97 52.48 17.07
N ALA A 7 44.82 52.30 17.75
CA ALA A 7 44.42 52.21 19.18
C ALA A 7 43.13 51.35 19.39
N ALA A 8 42.40 51.56 20.50
CA ALA A 8 41.11 50.90 20.84
C ALA A 8 40.11 51.90 21.54
N PRO A 9 39.07 51.47 22.29
CA PRO A 9 37.63 51.63 21.98
C PRO A 9 36.92 52.74 22.82
N PRO A 10 35.55 52.90 22.82
CA PRO A 10 34.70 52.13 23.77
C PRO A 10 33.20 51.91 23.37
N ASN A 11 32.43 51.32 24.30
CA ASN A 11 30.99 50.97 24.26
C ASN A 11 30.00 52.11 23.93
N HIS A 12 28.81 51.75 23.42
CA HIS A 12 27.51 52.28 23.92
C HIS A 12 26.32 51.36 23.64
N LEU A 13 25.30 51.39 24.51
CA LEU A 13 24.12 50.52 24.49
C LEU A 13 23.05 50.97 23.48
N ARG A 14 22.30 50.03 22.88
CA ARG A 14 20.86 50.23 22.62
C ARG A 14 20.01 48.96 22.64
N THR A 15 19.26 48.84 23.73
CA THR A 15 18.00 48.14 23.94
C THR A 15 17.14 47.78 22.71
N ARG A 16 16.70 46.51 22.67
CA ARG A 16 15.27 46.22 22.50
C ARG A 16 14.84 44.96 23.28
N ARG A 17 14.18 45.18 24.42
CA ARG A 17 13.43 44.13 25.14
C ARG A 17 12.13 43.85 24.38
N ARG A 18 11.73 42.57 24.29
CA ARG A 18 10.32 42.18 24.39
C ARG A 18 10.21 41.10 25.47
N ARG A 19 9.59 41.47 26.60
CA ARG A 19 8.99 40.55 27.59
C ARG A 19 7.49 40.43 27.25
N ILE A 20 6.76 39.67 28.09
CA ILE A 20 5.30 39.43 28.11
C ILE A 20 4.91 38.21 27.26
N ALA A 21 4.19 37.20 27.78
CA ALA A 21 3.97 36.83 29.18
C ALA A 21 3.59 35.35 29.32
N THR A 22 3.91 34.82 30.50
CA THR A 22 3.32 33.64 31.14
C THR A 22 1.79 33.60 31.14
N ALA A 23 1.22 32.43 30.90
CA ALA A 23 -0.10 32.04 31.41
C ALA A 23 -0.16 30.53 31.68
N SER A 24 0.23 30.12 32.89
CA SER A 24 -0.11 28.79 33.42
C SER A 24 -1.56 28.81 33.90
N LEU A 25 -2.34 27.79 33.54
CA LEU A 25 -3.62 27.51 34.19
C LEU A 25 -3.78 26.00 34.37
N GLN A 26 -3.31 25.51 35.52
CA GLN A 26 -3.83 24.27 36.08
C GLN A 26 -5.20 24.57 36.68
N LEU A 27 -6.25 23.85 36.25
CA LEU A 27 -7.42 23.64 37.10
C LEU A 27 -7.46 22.18 37.53
N THR A 28 -7.17 21.95 38.80
CA THR A 28 -7.57 20.75 39.51
C THR A 28 -9.01 20.92 39.98
N CYS A 29 -9.89 19.98 39.64
CA CYS A 29 -11.13 19.81 40.38
C CYS A 29 -11.46 18.31 40.50
N ARG A 30 -11.47 17.80 41.72
CA ARG A 30 -12.05 16.49 42.04
C ARG A 30 -13.54 16.69 42.28
N CYS A 31 -14.40 15.89 41.64
CA CYS A 31 -15.49 15.28 42.40
C CYS A 31 -15.96 13.93 41.86
N SER A 32 -16.07 13.01 42.81
CA SER A 32 -16.62 11.68 42.82
C SER A 32 -17.91 11.40 42.01
N ARG A 33 -17.90 10.25 41.33
CA ARG A 33 -18.91 9.16 41.47
C ARG A 33 -20.32 9.40 40.90
N CYS A 34 -20.53 8.94 39.66
CA CYS A 34 -21.79 8.30 39.25
C CYS A 34 -21.51 7.05 38.39
N ARG A 35 -22.28 5.98 38.60
CA ARG A 35 -22.36 4.79 37.73
C ARG A 35 -23.71 4.81 37.01
N TYR A 36 -23.72 4.53 35.71
CA TYR A 36 -24.77 3.85 34.92
C TYR A 36 -24.15 3.78 33.49
N VAL A 37 -23.80 2.62 32.94
CA VAL A 37 -24.63 1.54 32.37
C VAL A 37 -25.42 2.01 31.13
N SER A 38 -25.22 1.27 30.02
CA SER A 38 -25.92 1.30 28.72
C SER A 38 -26.04 2.66 28.01
N ASP A 39 -25.32 2.85 26.89
CA ASP A 39 -25.87 2.43 25.60
C ASP A 39 -24.83 2.37 24.47
N SER A 40 -25.11 1.51 23.48
CA SER A 40 -24.31 1.35 22.25
C SER A 40 -24.97 2.10 21.09
N PRO A 41 -24.26 2.97 20.34
CA PRO A 41 -24.67 3.33 18.99
C PRO A 41 -24.37 2.17 18.03
N MET A 42 -25.38 1.76 17.26
CA MET A 42 -25.25 0.69 16.26
C MET A 42 -24.34 1.06 15.07
N LEU A 43 -23.94 0.00 14.37
CA LEU A 43 -23.21 0.00 13.10
C LEU A 43 -23.69 1.09 12.12
N ALA A 44 -22.75 1.86 11.58
CA ALA A 44 -22.88 2.40 10.24
C ALA A 44 -22.50 1.30 9.23
N PRO A 45 -23.33 0.99 8.21
CA PRO A 45 -22.98 0.01 7.19
C PRO A 45 -21.85 0.54 6.29
N ILE A 46 -21.00 -0.38 5.86
CA ILE A 46 -19.86 -0.12 4.97
C ILE A 46 -20.42 0.24 3.59
N ASN A 47 -20.27 1.50 3.15
CA ASN A 47 -20.63 1.89 1.79
C ASN A 47 -19.71 1.18 0.78
N PRO A 48 -20.25 0.48 -0.25
CA PRO A 48 -19.45 0.01 -1.36
C PRO A 48 -19.01 1.20 -2.23
N VAL A 49 -17.73 1.23 -2.59
CA VAL A 49 -17.19 2.21 -3.54
C VAL A 49 -17.86 1.99 -4.91
N PRO A 50 -18.48 3.01 -5.53
CA PRO A 50 -19.08 2.86 -6.85
C PRO A 50 -17.98 2.86 -7.93
N PRO A 51 -18.03 1.98 -8.94
CA PRO A 51 -17.14 2.06 -10.09
C PRO A 51 -17.52 3.27 -10.97
N LEU A 52 -16.69 4.31 -10.93
CA LEU A 52 -16.66 5.35 -11.95
C LEU A 52 -16.16 4.75 -13.26
N TYR A 53 -17.07 4.33 -14.16
CA TYR A 53 -16.89 4.39 -15.62
C TYR A 53 -18.20 3.97 -16.32
N ALA A 54 -19.03 4.96 -16.68
CA ALA A 54 -20.21 4.77 -17.54
C ALA A 54 -20.40 6.00 -18.43
N ALA A 55 -19.51 6.17 -19.42
CA ALA A 55 -19.59 7.25 -20.38
C ALA A 55 -19.90 6.73 -21.80
N LEU A 56 -21.06 7.14 -22.30
CA LEU A 56 -21.32 7.46 -23.71
C LEU A 56 -21.10 6.35 -24.75
N ARG A 57 -22.20 5.68 -25.14
CA ARG A 57 -22.51 5.54 -26.57
C ARG A 57 -23.94 6.01 -26.84
N SER A 58 -24.05 7.00 -27.72
CA SER A 58 -25.29 7.62 -28.17
C SER A 58 -26.08 6.68 -29.08
N VAL A 59 -27.40 6.79 -29.01
CA VAL A 59 -28.35 6.16 -29.93
C VAL A 59 -28.39 6.96 -31.24
N PRO A 60 -28.26 6.34 -32.41
CA PRO A 60 -28.77 6.88 -33.66
C PRO A 60 -30.22 6.40 -33.88
N SER A 61 -31.13 7.35 -34.07
CA SER A 61 -32.53 7.10 -34.40
C SER A 61 -32.70 6.90 -35.90
N GLU A 62 -33.24 5.77 -36.36
CA GLU A 62 -33.76 5.67 -37.74
C GLU A 62 -35.16 5.04 -37.83
N THR A 63 -36.08 5.91 -38.27
CA THR A 63 -37.00 5.70 -39.38
C THR A 63 -38.01 4.54 -39.32
N ARG A 64 -39.22 4.93 -38.90
CA ARG A 64 -40.52 4.30 -39.17
C ARG A 64 -40.68 3.83 -40.63
N ILE A 65 -40.95 2.55 -40.82
CA ILE A 65 -41.75 2.04 -41.96
C ILE A 65 -42.87 1.17 -41.39
N MET A 66 -44.13 1.46 -41.75
CA MET A 66 -45.27 0.58 -41.49
C MET A 66 -45.53 -0.27 -42.71
N HIS A 67 -45.65 -1.59 -42.56
CA HIS A 67 -46.54 -2.40 -43.40
C HIS A 67 -46.93 -3.72 -42.69
N THR A 68 -48.23 -3.80 -42.36
CA THR A 68 -49.11 -4.98 -42.47
C THR A 68 -48.53 -6.41 -42.43
N GLY A 69 -49.00 -7.23 -41.47
CA GLY A 69 -49.31 -8.65 -41.77
C GLY A 69 -48.82 -9.74 -40.80
N ALA A 70 -49.71 -10.13 -39.88
CA ALA A 70 -49.88 -11.49 -39.33
C ALA A 70 -48.77 -12.19 -38.48
N SER A 71 -49.26 -13.05 -37.58
CA SER A 71 -48.57 -14.19 -36.94
C SER A 71 -47.50 -13.89 -35.88
N SER A 72 -47.92 -13.90 -34.61
CA SER A 72 -47.05 -13.93 -33.43
C SER A 72 -46.29 -15.26 -33.30
N PRO A 73 -44.95 -15.27 -33.24
CA PRO A 73 -44.21 -16.38 -32.65
C PRO A 73 -44.12 -16.19 -31.13
N ILE A 74 -44.36 -17.24 -30.36
CA ILE A 74 -44.09 -17.25 -28.92
C ILE A 74 -42.57 -17.28 -28.73
N LEU A 75 -41.98 -16.09 -28.53
CA LEU A 75 -40.57 -15.98 -28.19
C LEU A 75 -40.36 -16.41 -26.74
N THR A 76 -40.13 -17.70 -26.51
CA THR A 76 -39.53 -18.19 -25.27
C THR A 76 -38.10 -17.66 -25.18
N SER A 77 -37.94 -16.42 -24.70
CA SER A 77 -36.63 -15.90 -24.32
C SER A 77 -35.98 -16.90 -23.36
N PRO A 78 -34.77 -17.43 -23.66
CA PRO A 78 -34.04 -18.16 -22.65
C PRO A 78 -33.82 -17.20 -21.50
N VAL A 79 -34.22 -17.61 -20.29
CA VAL A 79 -33.78 -16.90 -19.08
C VAL A 79 -32.27 -16.99 -19.10
N ALA A 80 -31.63 -15.87 -19.45
CA ALA A 80 -30.20 -15.74 -19.41
C ALA A 80 -29.80 -15.90 -17.94
N SER A 81 -29.44 -17.14 -17.58
CA SER A 81 -28.81 -17.46 -16.33
C SER A 81 -27.56 -16.60 -16.27
N ARG A 82 -27.65 -15.50 -15.51
CA ARG A 82 -26.51 -14.69 -15.12
C ARG A 82 -25.59 -15.64 -14.38
N GLN A 83 -24.64 -16.22 -15.11
CA GLN A 83 -23.49 -16.86 -14.53
C GLN A 83 -22.81 -15.76 -13.74
N LEU A 84 -23.04 -15.76 -12.42
CA LEU A 84 -22.18 -15.03 -11.51
C LEU A 84 -20.83 -15.70 -11.63
N THR A 85 -19.99 -15.15 -12.52
CA THR A 85 -18.57 -15.44 -12.54
C THR A 85 -18.08 -15.30 -11.11
N PRO A 86 -17.42 -16.33 -10.54
CA PRO A 86 -16.96 -16.24 -9.16
C PRO A 86 -16.11 -14.99 -9.01
N PRO A 87 -16.17 -14.28 -7.87
CA PRO A 87 -15.42 -13.05 -7.68
C PRO A 87 -13.95 -13.31 -7.99
N GLN A 88 -13.40 -12.51 -8.90
CA GLN A 88 -12.00 -12.58 -9.28
C GLN A 88 -11.15 -11.84 -8.24
N ALA A 89 -9.88 -12.21 -8.18
CA ALA A 89 -8.90 -11.44 -7.41
C ALA A 89 -8.61 -10.10 -8.11
N TYR A 90 -8.09 -9.14 -7.36
CA TYR A 90 -7.81 -7.79 -7.84
C TYR A 90 -6.40 -7.73 -8.42
N ASN A 91 -6.31 -7.47 -9.72
CA ASN A 91 -5.07 -7.19 -10.46
C ASN A 91 -4.59 -5.75 -10.19
N SER A 92 -3.32 -5.50 -10.51
CA SER A 92 -2.68 -4.20 -10.34
C SER A 92 -3.14 -3.17 -11.38
N VAL A 93 -3.40 -1.93 -10.97
CA VAL A 93 -3.71 -0.81 -11.87
C VAL A 93 -2.49 -0.40 -12.72
N PHE A 94 -1.27 -0.64 -12.21
CA PHE A 94 -0.01 -0.37 -12.93
C PHE A 94 0.19 -1.24 -14.17
N ASN A 95 -0.66 -2.26 -14.42
CA ASN A 95 -0.70 -2.95 -15.71
C ASN A 95 -1.26 -2.07 -16.84
N GLN A 96 -1.93 -0.95 -16.53
CA GLN A 96 -2.51 -0.01 -17.48
C GLN A 96 -1.66 1.26 -17.71
N ASP A 97 -0.51 1.39 -17.03
CA ASP A 97 0.39 2.53 -17.20
C ASP A 97 0.92 2.58 -18.65
N PRO A 98 0.79 3.71 -19.38
CA PRO A 98 1.34 3.85 -20.72
C PRO A 98 2.88 3.72 -20.77
N ASN A 99 3.58 3.85 -19.65
CA ASN A 99 5.03 3.70 -19.55
C ASN A 99 5.38 2.28 -19.08
N PRO A 100 5.81 1.35 -19.96
CA PRO A 100 6.16 0.01 -19.55
C PRO A 100 7.37 0.03 -18.59
N PRO A 101 7.30 -0.62 -17.41
CA PRO A 101 8.42 -0.66 -16.49
C PRO A 101 9.59 -1.45 -17.08
N ARG A 102 10.82 -1.15 -16.65
CA ARG A 102 11.96 -2.02 -16.95
C ARG A 102 11.69 -3.41 -16.36
N LEU A 103 11.86 -4.46 -17.17
CA LEU A 103 11.70 -5.83 -16.73
C LEU A 103 13.07 -6.49 -16.49
N ILE A 104 13.12 -7.42 -15.54
CA ILE A 104 14.17 -8.43 -15.41
C ILE A 104 13.48 -9.80 -15.50
N GLY A 105 13.81 -10.57 -16.54
CA GLY A 105 12.93 -11.66 -16.99
C GLY A 105 11.54 -11.09 -17.28
N ASN A 106 10.53 -11.57 -16.55
CA ASN A 106 9.17 -11.04 -16.58
C ASN A 106 8.76 -10.25 -15.30
N PHE A 107 9.71 -9.97 -14.39
CA PHE A 107 9.45 -9.23 -13.16
C PHE A 107 9.68 -7.71 -13.37
N PRO A 108 8.74 -6.84 -12.95
CA PRO A 108 8.87 -5.40 -13.16
C PRO A 108 9.68 -4.69 -12.08
N LEU A 109 10.49 -3.73 -12.52
CA LEU A 109 11.15 -2.74 -11.67
C LEU A 109 10.32 -1.45 -11.74
N LEU A 110 9.21 -1.42 -11.01
CA LEU A 110 8.36 -0.25 -10.89
C LEU A 110 9.01 0.84 -10.01
N PRO A 111 8.76 2.13 -10.28
CA PRO A 111 9.12 3.23 -9.38
C PRO A 111 8.58 3.04 -7.96
N LEU A 112 9.34 3.51 -6.96
CA LEU A 112 8.99 3.37 -5.53
C LEU A 112 9.16 4.71 -4.80
N ARG A 113 8.23 5.04 -3.91
CA ARG A 113 8.36 6.14 -2.95
C ARG A 113 9.16 5.64 -1.73
N THR A 114 10.49 5.68 -1.81
CA THR A 114 11.38 5.09 -0.80
C THR A 114 12.51 6.02 -0.39
N LYS A 115 12.95 5.88 0.87
CA LYS A 115 14.18 6.49 1.41
C LYS A 115 15.35 5.51 1.42
N THR A 116 15.07 4.24 1.14
CA THR A 116 16.01 3.12 1.14
C THR A 116 16.82 3.14 -0.15
N ARG A 117 18.15 2.97 -0.06
CA ARG A 117 19.00 2.90 -1.26
C ARG A 117 18.72 1.60 -2.03
N GLY A 118 18.64 1.70 -3.34
CA GLY A 118 18.45 0.56 -4.23
C GLY A 118 18.23 1.00 -5.68
N PRO A 119 17.97 0.05 -6.60
CA PRO A 119 17.90 0.30 -8.04
C PRO A 119 16.55 0.86 -8.53
N ALA A 120 15.53 0.99 -7.66
CA ALA A 120 14.25 1.59 -8.04
C ALA A 120 14.40 3.08 -8.37
N TYR A 121 13.65 3.56 -9.37
CA TYR A 121 13.45 4.99 -9.58
C TYR A 121 12.64 5.58 -8.41
N THR A 122 13.15 6.64 -7.78
CA THR A 122 12.53 7.23 -6.59
C THR A 122 11.43 8.22 -6.97
N LEU A 123 10.19 7.91 -6.59
CA LEU A 123 9.05 8.81 -6.76
C LEU A 123 9.09 10.01 -5.79
N PRO A 124 8.44 11.14 -6.13
CA PRO A 124 8.31 12.27 -5.22
C PRO A 124 7.60 11.88 -3.92
N ALA A 125 7.85 12.66 -2.86
CA ALA A 125 7.09 12.56 -1.62
C ALA A 125 5.76 13.31 -1.76
N PRO A 126 4.65 12.81 -1.16
CA PRO A 126 3.34 13.44 -1.29
C PRO A 126 3.34 14.85 -0.71
N ALA A 127 2.68 15.76 -1.43
CA ALA A 127 2.40 17.12 -1.02
C ALA A 127 0.87 17.32 -1.03
N PRO A 128 0.21 17.55 0.12
CA PRO A 128 0.78 17.74 1.46
C PRO A 128 1.37 16.44 2.07
N PRO A 129 2.26 16.54 3.08
CA PRO A 129 2.81 15.38 3.77
C PRO A 129 1.72 14.55 4.45
N LEU A 130 1.62 13.26 4.10
CA LEU A 130 0.65 12.32 4.66
C LEU A 130 1.21 11.57 5.89
N PRO A 131 0.35 11.12 6.82
CA PRO A 131 0.73 10.20 7.89
C PRO A 131 1.32 8.88 7.35
N ALA A 132 2.30 8.31 8.07
CA ALA A 132 2.98 7.08 7.61
C ALA A 132 2.07 5.84 7.50
N ALA A 133 0.92 5.85 8.19
CA ALA A 133 -0.09 4.80 8.13
C ALA A 133 -1.00 4.92 6.90
N GLU A 134 -1.02 6.06 6.21
CA GLU A 134 -1.90 6.34 5.08
C GLU A 134 -1.18 6.12 3.73
N SER A 135 -1.97 5.92 2.69
CA SER A 135 -1.52 5.86 1.30
C SER A 135 -1.88 7.19 0.61
N PRO A 136 -1.09 7.68 -0.37
CA PRO A 136 -1.57 8.68 -1.32
C PRO A 136 -2.82 8.21 -2.07
N ASP A 137 -3.52 9.17 -2.66
CA ASP A 137 -4.58 8.89 -3.64
C ASP A 137 -4.00 8.14 -4.85
N PRO A 138 -4.68 7.12 -5.43
CA PRO A 138 -4.21 6.41 -6.61
C PRO A 138 -3.90 7.30 -7.83
N ASP A 139 -4.54 8.47 -7.96
CA ASP A 139 -4.26 9.42 -9.05
C ASP A 139 -3.03 10.33 -8.78
N SER A 140 -2.32 10.11 -7.66
CA SER A 140 -1.15 10.91 -7.27
C SER A 140 0.17 10.38 -7.84
N GLU A 141 1.04 11.28 -8.31
CA GLU A 141 2.44 10.98 -8.71
C GLU A 141 3.29 10.34 -7.58
N SER A 142 2.83 10.40 -6.33
CA SER A 142 3.48 9.78 -5.17
C SER A 142 2.94 8.39 -4.81
N TYR A 143 1.90 7.92 -5.49
CA TYR A 143 1.32 6.59 -5.31
C TYR A 143 2.22 5.53 -5.95
N ASP A 144 2.38 4.39 -5.29
CA ASP A 144 3.18 3.28 -5.82
C ASP A 144 2.55 1.90 -5.56
N ILE A 145 3.12 0.92 -6.24
CA ILE A 145 2.74 -0.50 -6.15
C ILE A 145 2.76 -1.06 -4.71
N LEU A 146 3.48 -0.46 -3.77
CA LEU A 146 3.51 -0.93 -2.38
C LEU A 146 2.31 -0.42 -1.59
N ASP A 147 1.83 0.78 -1.90
CA ASP A 147 0.56 1.30 -1.38
C ASP A 147 -0.63 0.51 -1.96
N GLU A 148 -0.56 0.08 -3.22
CA GLU A 148 -1.53 -0.85 -3.82
C GLU A 148 -1.49 -2.24 -3.16
N VAL A 149 -0.31 -2.83 -2.98
CA VAL A 149 -0.13 -4.12 -2.28
C VAL A 149 -0.81 -4.09 -0.91
N LEU A 150 -0.65 -3.00 -0.14
CA LEU A 150 -1.25 -2.83 1.18
C LEU A 150 -2.78 -2.65 1.13
N ALA A 151 -3.31 -2.00 0.08
CA ALA A 151 -4.75 -1.85 -0.13
C ALA A 151 -5.41 -3.18 -0.53
N LEU A 152 -4.83 -3.89 -1.51
CA LEU A 152 -5.40 -5.11 -2.07
C LEU A 152 -5.18 -6.36 -1.19
N PHE A 153 -4.18 -6.37 -0.31
CA PHE A 153 -3.84 -7.50 0.58
C PHE A 153 -5.05 -8.15 1.26
N ARG A 154 -5.90 -7.33 1.90
CA ARG A 154 -7.05 -7.84 2.69
C ARG A 154 -8.08 -8.56 1.82
N ALA A 155 -8.30 -8.10 0.60
CA ALA A 155 -9.21 -8.77 -0.35
C ALA A 155 -8.53 -9.98 -1.01
N ASN A 156 -7.29 -9.81 -1.48
CA ASN A 156 -6.60 -10.84 -2.27
C ASN A 156 -6.27 -12.10 -1.46
N THR A 157 -5.97 -11.98 -0.16
CA THR A 157 -5.64 -13.13 0.72
C THR A 157 -6.76 -14.18 0.88
N PHE A 158 -7.99 -13.91 0.41
CA PHE A 158 -9.07 -14.91 0.36
C PHE A 158 -9.03 -15.81 -0.88
N PHE A 159 -8.39 -15.39 -1.98
CA PHE A 159 -8.39 -16.14 -3.23
C PHE A 159 -7.27 -17.20 -3.30
N ARG A 160 -7.61 -18.35 -3.89
CA ARG A 160 -6.68 -19.46 -4.16
C ARG A 160 -6.14 -19.47 -5.58
N ASN A 161 -6.89 -18.89 -6.52
CA ASN A 161 -6.51 -18.75 -7.91
C ASN A 161 -6.33 -17.25 -8.19
N PHE A 162 -5.30 -16.92 -8.97
CA PHE A 162 -5.02 -15.56 -9.40
C PHE A 162 -4.50 -15.63 -10.84
N GLU A 163 -5.13 -14.90 -11.74
CA GLU A 163 -4.74 -14.83 -13.15
C GLU A 163 -3.84 -13.60 -13.34
N ILE A 164 -2.59 -13.84 -13.75
CA ILE A 164 -1.60 -12.78 -13.98
C ILE A 164 -1.89 -12.16 -15.35
N GLN A 165 -2.41 -10.94 -15.35
CA GLN A 165 -2.76 -10.19 -16.56
C GLN A 165 -1.57 -9.39 -17.09
N GLY A 166 -0.70 -8.89 -16.22
CA GLY A 166 0.48 -8.12 -16.62
C GLY A 166 1.70 -8.30 -15.72
N PRO A 167 2.76 -7.51 -15.93
CA PRO A 167 3.98 -7.62 -15.14
C PRO A 167 3.77 -7.10 -13.70
N ALA A 168 3.02 -6.02 -13.49
CA ALA A 168 2.82 -5.42 -12.16
C ALA A 168 2.17 -6.39 -11.17
N ASP A 169 1.29 -7.26 -11.67
CA ASP A 169 0.70 -8.37 -10.89
C ASP A 169 1.73 -9.29 -10.23
N ARG A 170 2.90 -9.51 -10.85
CA ARG A 170 3.95 -10.37 -10.29
C ARG A 170 4.57 -9.73 -9.05
N LEU A 171 4.77 -8.41 -9.08
CA LEU A 171 5.21 -7.65 -7.91
C LEU A 171 4.11 -7.57 -6.84
N LEU A 172 2.84 -7.45 -7.24
CA LEU A 172 1.68 -7.49 -6.35
C LEU A 172 1.57 -8.83 -5.60
N VAL A 173 1.64 -9.96 -6.32
CA VAL A 173 1.63 -11.33 -5.76
C VAL A 173 2.78 -11.51 -4.76
N TYR A 174 3.99 -11.12 -5.17
CA TYR A 174 5.18 -11.19 -4.32
C TYR A 174 5.04 -10.35 -3.04
N GLY A 175 4.54 -9.11 -3.15
CA GLY A 175 4.30 -8.22 -2.02
C GLY A 175 3.26 -8.77 -1.03
N ILE A 176 2.18 -9.38 -1.53
CA ILE A 176 1.14 -10.01 -0.68
C ILE A 176 1.70 -11.18 0.13
N TRP A 177 2.55 -12.03 -0.46
CA TRP A 177 3.21 -13.10 0.29
C TRP A 177 4.16 -12.54 1.35
N PHE A 178 4.99 -11.56 1.00
CA PHE A 178 5.91 -10.94 1.96
C PHE A 178 5.17 -10.28 3.14
N LEU A 179 4.04 -9.59 2.90
CA LEU A 179 3.18 -9.08 3.96
C LEU A 179 2.64 -10.19 4.88
N SER A 180 2.29 -11.35 4.32
CA SER A 180 1.81 -12.51 5.09
C SER A 180 2.91 -13.05 6.02
N ASP A 181 4.17 -13.04 5.58
CA ASP A 181 5.30 -13.49 6.39
C ASP A 181 5.72 -12.45 7.44
N CYS A 182 5.68 -11.15 7.12
CA CYS A 182 5.83 -10.08 8.12
C CYS A 182 4.78 -10.20 9.24
N LEU A 183 3.50 -10.38 8.89
CA LEU A 183 2.43 -10.56 9.88
C LEU A 183 2.62 -11.81 10.75
N GLN A 184 3.20 -12.89 10.22
CA GLN A 184 3.53 -14.10 11.00
C GLN A 184 4.68 -13.86 12.01
N LYS A 185 5.54 -12.86 11.82
CA LYS A 185 6.59 -12.49 12.80
C LYS A 185 6.05 -11.64 13.95
N ILE A 186 4.99 -10.86 13.73
CA ILE A 186 4.41 -9.97 14.74
C ILE A 186 3.64 -10.80 15.79
N LYS A 187 4.17 -10.84 17.02
CA LYS A 187 3.52 -11.52 18.15
C LYS A 187 2.33 -10.68 18.65
N PRO A 188 1.18 -11.28 19.00
CA PRO A 188 -0.01 -10.53 19.46
C PRO A 188 0.18 -9.63 20.70
N THR A 189 1.27 -9.82 21.45
CA THR A 189 1.62 -9.07 22.67
C THR A 189 2.88 -8.21 22.52
N ALA A 190 3.47 -8.11 21.31
CA ALA A 190 4.68 -7.32 21.09
C ALA A 190 4.34 -5.85 20.85
N GLY A 191 5.07 -4.95 21.51
CA GLY A 191 5.04 -3.52 21.18
C GLY A 191 5.76 -3.24 19.86
N LEU A 192 5.53 -2.05 19.31
CA LEU A 192 6.05 -1.60 18.01
C LEU A 192 7.56 -1.82 17.87
N ARG A 193 8.37 -1.56 18.91
CA ARG A 193 9.83 -1.72 18.87
C ARG A 193 10.29 -3.17 18.68
N ASP A 194 9.65 -4.11 19.37
CA ASP A 194 10.00 -5.53 19.27
C ASP A 194 9.54 -6.11 17.92
N ALA A 195 8.34 -5.75 17.49
CA ALA A 195 7.83 -6.10 16.17
C ALA A 195 8.66 -5.47 15.04
N GLN A 196 9.11 -4.22 15.19
CA GLN A 196 9.99 -3.56 14.23
C GLN A 196 11.32 -4.30 14.11
N LYS A 197 11.92 -4.75 15.22
CA LYS A 197 13.13 -5.57 15.18
C LYS A 197 12.88 -6.89 14.42
N ASP A 198 11.86 -7.65 14.81
CA ASP A 198 11.57 -8.97 14.22
C ASP A 198 11.21 -8.88 12.72
N VAL A 199 10.44 -7.85 12.31
CA VAL A 199 10.01 -7.63 10.91
C VAL A 199 11.13 -7.02 10.06
N MET A 200 11.92 -6.06 10.57
CA MET A 200 13.04 -5.50 9.81
C MET A 200 14.18 -6.50 9.63
N ASN A 201 14.41 -7.41 10.59
CA ASN A 201 15.35 -8.52 10.42
C ASN A 201 14.95 -9.42 9.24
N LEU A 202 13.65 -9.71 9.05
CA LEU A 202 13.14 -10.44 7.89
C LEU A 202 13.28 -9.65 6.58
N ALA A 203 13.12 -8.32 6.64
CA ALA A 203 13.22 -7.45 5.46
C ALA A 203 14.66 -7.23 4.98
N LEU A 204 15.62 -7.26 5.90
CA LEU A 204 17.06 -7.09 5.65
C LEU A 204 17.78 -8.41 5.30
N ASP A 205 17.13 -9.56 5.51
CA ASP A 205 17.68 -10.85 5.09
C ASP A 205 17.80 -10.90 3.56
N LEU A 206 19.03 -11.08 3.07
CA LEU A 206 19.37 -11.24 1.65
C LEU A 206 19.40 -12.71 1.22
N ASN A 207 19.22 -13.68 2.12
CA ASN A 207 19.24 -15.10 1.80
C ASN A 207 17.86 -15.64 1.38
N PHE A 208 17.15 -14.87 0.55
CA PHE A 208 15.87 -15.26 -0.03
C PHE A 208 16.00 -15.75 -1.47
N ALA A 209 15.09 -16.63 -1.85
CA ALA A 209 14.96 -17.13 -3.22
C ALA A 209 14.44 -16.04 -4.17
N ILE A 210 15.04 -15.92 -5.35
CA ILE A 210 14.58 -15.10 -6.47
C ILE A 210 13.98 -16.01 -7.57
N PRO A 211 13.21 -15.48 -8.54
CA PRO A 211 12.78 -16.23 -9.73
C PRO A 211 13.90 -17.08 -10.35
N GLY A 212 13.66 -18.37 -10.49
CA GLY A 212 14.64 -19.35 -10.96
C GLY A 212 15.29 -20.19 -9.86
N ASP A 213 15.34 -19.71 -8.61
CA ASP A 213 15.86 -20.50 -7.48
C ASP A 213 14.88 -21.62 -7.10
N PRO A 214 15.35 -22.82 -6.70
CA PRO A 214 14.47 -23.94 -6.35
C PRO A 214 13.56 -23.66 -5.14
N GLY A 215 13.89 -22.67 -4.31
CA GLY A 215 13.06 -22.22 -3.20
C GLY A 215 11.94 -21.24 -3.58
N PHE A 216 11.94 -20.68 -4.80
CA PHE A 216 10.99 -19.62 -5.15
C PHE A 216 9.60 -20.17 -5.52
N PRO A 217 8.52 -19.73 -4.85
CA PRO A 217 7.17 -20.16 -5.18
C PRO A 217 6.72 -19.65 -6.55
N LEU A 218 6.03 -20.51 -7.31
CA LEU A 218 5.54 -20.22 -8.68
C LEU A 218 6.63 -19.99 -9.76
N ASN A 219 7.77 -20.66 -9.70
CA ASN A 219 8.77 -20.67 -10.80
C ASN A 219 8.21 -20.95 -12.22
N GLN A 220 7.03 -21.53 -12.38
CA GLN A 220 6.38 -21.70 -13.71
C GLN A 220 5.80 -20.40 -14.28
N MET A 221 5.56 -19.38 -13.44
CA MET A 221 4.93 -18.09 -13.82
C MET A 221 5.93 -16.92 -13.85
N TYR A 222 7.14 -17.14 -13.33
CA TYR A 222 8.21 -16.16 -13.22
C TYR A 222 9.41 -16.63 -14.04
N GLU A 223 9.92 -15.73 -14.88
CA GLU A 223 11.09 -16.02 -15.71
C GLU A 223 12.38 -15.73 -14.92
N PRO A 224 13.38 -16.62 -14.95
CA PRO A 224 14.65 -16.36 -14.27
C PRO A 224 15.39 -15.16 -14.89
N PRO A 225 16.21 -14.43 -14.12
CA PRO A 225 17.12 -13.42 -14.66
C PRO A 225 18.04 -14.02 -15.74
N ARG A 226 18.26 -13.26 -16.81
CA ARG A 226 19.06 -13.71 -17.97
C ARG A 226 20.54 -13.93 -17.60
N ASP A 227 21.08 -13.09 -16.74
CA ASP A 227 22.48 -13.14 -16.34
C ASP A 227 22.66 -12.81 -14.84
N ARG A 228 23.92 -12.91 -14.37
CA ARG A 228 24.27 -12.66 -12.97
C ARG A 228 24.14 -11.19 -12.56
N GLN A 229 24.16 -10.25 -13.51
CA GLN A 229 24.01 -8.83 -13.23
C GLN A 229 22.53 -8.48 -12.98
N ASP A 230 21.65 -8.95 -13.85
CA ASP A 230 20.20 -8.83 -13.68
C ASP A 230 19.72 -9.58 -12.42
N ALA A 231 20.30 -10.75 -12.09
CA ALA A 231 19.98 -11.46 -10.85
C ALA A 231 20.31 -10.64 -9.59
N GLU A 232 21.51 -10.04 -9.53
CA GLU A 232 21.92 -9.18 -8.43
C GLU A 232 21.07 -7.91 -8.36
N GLN A 233 20.73 -7.29 -9.50
CA GLN A 233 19.90 -6.11 -9.53
C GLN A 233 18.45 -6.38 -9.11
N LEU A 234 17.85 -7.50 -9.54
CA LEU A 234 16.53 -7.94 -9.09
C LEU A 234 16.53 -8.20 -7.59
N LYS A 235 17.58 -8.84 -7.06
CA LYS A 235 17.76 -9.09 -5.64
C LYS A 235 17.83 -7.80 -4.82
N GLN A 236 18.58 -6.80 -5.29
CA GLN A 236 18.63 -5.47 -4.66
C GLN A 236 17.28 -4.74 -4.73
N TYR A 237 16.56 -4.82 -5.85
CA TYR A 237 15.20 -4.27 -5.98
C TYR A 237 14.23 -4.92 -5.00
N MET A 238 14.20 -6.25 -4.92
CA MET A 238 13.35 -6.99 -4.00
C MET A 238 13.70 -6.70 -2.53
N ALA A 239 14.99 -6.54 -2.19
CA ALA A 239 15.41 -6.12 -0.85
C ALA A 239 14.94 -4.68 -0.49
N GLN A 240 14.91 -3.77 -1.47
CA GLN A 240 14.36 -2.42 -1.30
C GLN A 240 12.84 -2.44 -1.07
N VAL A 241 12.11 -3.23 -1.89
CA VAL A 241 10.66 -3.50 -1.74
C VAL A 241 10.33 -4.05 -0.35
N ARG A 242 11.09 -5.05 0.14
CA ARG A 242 10.91 -5.65 1.47
C ARG A 242 11.00 -4.62 2.60
N GLN A 243 12.06 -3.80 2.61
CA GLN A 243 12.30 -2.81 3.67
C GLN A 243 11.21 -1.74 3.72
N GLU A 244 10.76 -1.27 2.54
CA GLU A 244 9.73 -0.23 2.48
C GLU A 244 8.33 -0.79 2.83
N LEU A 245 7.97 -1.99 2.36
CA LEU A 245 6.74 -2.69 2.76
C LEU A 245 6.71 -2.97 4.27
N ALA A 246 7.81 -3.47 4.84
CA ALA A 246 7.93 -3.72 6.28
C ALA A 246 7.66 -2.45 7.10
N THR A 247 8.29 -1.33 6.70
CA THR A 247 8.13 -0.03 7.37
C THR A 247 6.68 0.48 7.28
N ARG A 248 6.07 0.43 6.08
CA ARG A 248 4.68 0.88 5.85
C ARG A 248 3.62 -0.02 6.49
N LEU A 249 3.90 -1.32 6.62
CA LEU A 249 3.06 -2.28 7.33
C LEU A 249 3.07 -1.98 8.83
N LEU A 250 4.24 -1.81 9.45
CA LEU A 250 4.35 -1.52 10.88
C LEU A 250 3.56 -0.25 11.26
N ALA A 251 3.67 0.80 10.45
CA ALA A 251 2.88 2.03 10.62
C ALA A 251 1.35 1.80 10.55
N ARG A 252 0.88 0.85 9.72
CA ARG A 252 -0.55 0.47 9.61
C ARG A 252 -1.03 -0.51 10.68
N VAL A 253 -0.14 -1.34 11.23
CA VAL A 253 -0.46 -2.33 12.28
C VAL A 253 -0.54 -1.69 13.66
N TYR A 254 0.27 -0.67 13.91
CA TYR A 254 0.36 0.05 15.19
C TYR A 254 -0.23 1.48 15.14
N ALA A 255 -1.05 1.79 14.12
CA ALA A 255 -1.64 3.12 13.93
C ALA A 255 -2.50 3.60 15.12
N ASP A 256 -3.25 2.69 15.75
CA ASP A 256 -4.15 3.01 16.87
C ASP A 256 -3.44 3.01 18.23
N ASP A 257 -2.37 2.22 18.38
CA ASP A 257 -1.67 1.96 19.64
C ASP A 257 -0.28 1.33 19.38
N GLU A 258 0.79 1.95 19.87
CA GLU A 258 2.16 1.42 19.72
C GLU A 258 2.46 0.21 20.62
N THR A 259 1.66 -0.04 21.66
CA THR A 259 1.88 -1.11 22.64
C THR A 259 1.33 -2.46 22.20
N LYS A 260 0.35 -2.47 21.28
CA LYS A 260 -0.33 -3.69 20.82
C LYS A 260 -0.62 -3.67 19.31
N PRO A 261 -0.38 -4.77 18.58
CA PRO A 261 -0.69 -4.84 17.16
C PRO A 261 -2.21 -4.90 16.91
N SER A 262 -2.66 -4.28 15.82
CA SER A 262 -4.06 -4.28 15.43
C SER A 262 -4.57 -5.69 15.10
N LYS A 263 -5.63 -6.11 15.83
CA LYS A 263 -6.34 -7.39 15.65
C LYS A 263 -6.81 -7.61 14.21
N TRP A 264 -7.19 -6.53 13.52
CA TRP A 264 -7.69 -6.57 12.14
C TRP A 264 -6.62 -6.92 11.11
N TRP A 265 -5.34 -6.69 11.41
CA TRP A 265 -4.24 -7.15 10.57
C TRP A 265 -3.81 -8.58 10.96
N LEU A 266 -3.73 -8.89 12.25
CA LEU A 266 -3.31 -10.22 12.71
C LEU A 266 -4.31 -11.34 12.39
N SER A 267 -5.59 -11.04 12.14
CA SER A 267 -6.59 -12.04 11.71
C SER A 267 -6.26 -12.72 10.37
N PHE A 268 -5.39 -12.11 9.54
CA PHE A 268 -4.97 -12.63 8.24
C PHE A 268 -3.79 -13.61 8.32
N THR A 269 -3.07 -13.69 9.44
CA THR A 269 -1.87 -14.55 9.64
C THR A 269 -2.06 -16.03 9.30
N LYS A 270 -3.27 -16.56 9.43
CA LYS A 270 -3.61 -17.96 9.13
C LYS A 270 -3.99 -18.21 7.67
N ARG A 271 -4.13 -17.17 6.85
CA ARG A 271 -4.52 -17.26 5.43
C ARG A 271 -3.26 -17.17 4.57
N ARG A 272 -3.25 -17.96 3.49
CA ARG A 272 -2.14 -18.01 2.53
C ARG A 272 -2.70 -17.77 1.14
N PHE A 273 -2.34 -16.64 0.56
CA PHE A 273 -2.72 -16.27 -0.80
C PHE A 273 -2.19 -17.31 -1.79
N MET A 274 -3.05 -17.78 -2.70
CA MET A 274 -2.76 -18.91 -3.61
C MET A 274 -2.34 -20.22 -2.91
N GLY A 275 -2.57 -20.35 -1.60
CA GLY A 275 -2.08 -21.47 -0.79
C GLY A 275 -0.54 -21.53 -0.65
N LYS A 276 0.17 -20.43 -0.92
CA LYS A 276 1.64 -20.35 -0.95
C LYS A 276 2.16 -19.29 0.04
N ALA A 277 3.47 -19.32 0.28
CA ALA A 277 4.27 -18.37 1.06
C ALA A 277 5.70 -18.36 0.49
N LEU A 278 6.54 -17.42 0.95
CA LEU A 278 7.96 -17.35 0.61
C LEU A 278 8.84 -18.22 1.53
#